data_AF-A0A955QR45-F1
#
_entry.id   AF-A0A955QR45-F1
#
_cell.length_a   1.000
_cell.length_b   1.000
_cell.length_c   1.000
_cell.angle_alpha   90.00
_cell.angle_beta   90.00
_cell.angle_gamma   90.00
#
_symmetry.space_group_name_H-M   'P 1'
#
loop_
_entity.id
_entity.type
_entity.pdbx_description
1 polymer ?
#
loop_
_entity_poly.entity_id
_entity_poly.type
_entity_poly.pdbx_seq_one_letter_code
_entity_poly.pdbx_strand_id
1 'polypeptide(L)' 'MANLQVKNIPESLHRQLRRCAKRRKSTLSEVVLEAVKREVARSTFQDQLTNRQSVVLGVSAASLLEEERRQRSQETR' A
#
# COMPACT_ATOMS: atom_id res chain seq x y z
N MET A 1 26.64 1.92 -8.02
CA MET A 1 25.43 1.47 -7.31
C MET A 1 25.42 2.10 -5.93
N ALA A 2 24.30 2.65 -5.48
CA ALA A 2 24.21 3.21 -4.12
C ALA A 2 24.10 2.07 -3.10
N ASN A 3 24.84 2.17 -2.00
CA ASN A 3 24.74 1.26 -0.87
C ASN A 3 24.02 1.98 0.28
N LEU A 4 22.97 1.37 0.82
CA LEU A 4 22.23 1.89 1.96
C LEU A 4 22.55 1.03 3.18
N GLN A 5 23.30 1.59 4.13
CA GLN A 5 23.57 0.94 5.40
C GLN A 5 22.65 1.50 6.49
N VAL A 6 21.78 0.65 7.03
CA VAL A 6 20.94 0.98 8.19
C VAL A 6 21.66 0.54 9.45
N LYS A 7 21.90 1.48 10.37
CA LYS A 7 22.54 1.23 11.67
C LYS A 7 21.48 1.13 12.77
N ASN A 8 21.85 0.54 13.91
CA ASN A 8 21.01 0.43 15.11
C ASN A 8 19.69 -0.34 14.90
N ILE A 9 19.71 -1.40 14.09
CA ILE A 9 18.54 -2.26 13.92
C ILE A 9 18.33 -3.08 15.21
N PRO A 10 17.15 -3.01 15.84
CA PRO A 10 16.86 -3.86 17.00
C PRO A 10 16.98 -5.34 16.64
N GLU A 11 17.59 -6.14 17.52
CA GLU A 11 17.78 -7.58 17.30
C GLU A 11 16.46 -8.34 17.11
N SER A 12 15.38 -7.84 17.72
CA SER A 12 14.02 -8.35 17.50
C SER A 12 13.58 -8.19 16.05
N LEU A 13 13.79 -7.02 15.46
CA LEU A 13 13.44 -6.70 14.08
C LEU A 13 14.31 -7.48 13.10
N HIS A 14 15.62 -7.57 13.36
CA HIS A 14 16.53 -8.37 12.53
C HIS A 14 16.12 -9.84 12.47
N ARG A 15 15.75 -10.45 13.62
CA ARG A 15 15.24 -11.83 13.68
C ARG A 15 13.93 -12.00 12.91
N GLN A 16 13.01 -11.04 13.00
CA GLN A 16 11.76 -11.07 12.24
C GLN A 16 12.00 -10.99 10.73
N LEU A 17 12.86 -10.09 10.29
CA LEU A 17 13.22 -9.95 8.87
C LEU A 17 13.86 -11.23 8.33
N ARG A 18 14.75 -11.86 9.10
CA ARG A 18 15.37 -13.16 8.73
C ARG A 18 14.33 -14.28 8.60
N ARG A 19 13.34 -14.34 9.51
CA ARG A 19 12.23 -15.30 9.39
C ARG A 19 11.37 -15.02 8.14
N CYS A 20 11.12 -13.75 7.82
CA CYS A 20 10.41 -13.37 6.59
C CYS A 20 11.16 -13.81 5.34
N ALA A 21 12.47 -13.53 5.26
CA ALA A 21 13.34 -13.97 4.17
C ALA A 21 13.31 -15.50 3.98
N LYS A 22 13.45 -16.25 5.07
CA LYS A 22 13.38 -17.72 5.04
C LYS A 22 12.04 -18.24 4.52
N ARG A 23 10.92 -17.65 4.97
CA ARG A 23 9.57 -18.04 4.50
C ARG A 23 9.37 -17.77 3.01
N ARG A 24 9.95 -16.69 2.49
CA ARG A 24 9.82 -16.28 1.08
C ARG A 24 10.85 -16.93 0.16
N LYS A 25 11.78 -17.73 0.70
CA LYS A 25 12.95 -18.25 -0.03
C LYS A 25 13.76 -17.14 -0.73
N SER A 26 13.85 -15.98 -0.08
CA SER A 26 14.53 -14.78 -0.59
C SER A 26 15.64 -14.37 0.36
N THR A 27 16.51 -13.48 -0.09
CA THR A 27 17.55 -12.87 0.76
C THR A 27 16.97 -11.78 1.65
N LEU A 28 17.68 -11.47 2.74
CA LEU A 28 17.31 -10.35 3.62
C LEU A 28 17.30 -9.02 2.87
N SER A 29 18.27 -8.83 1.96
CA SER A 29 18.38 -7.63 1.12
C SER A 29 17.16 -7.45 0.23
N GLU A 30 16.71 -8.51 -0.45
CA GLU A 30 15.52 -8.46 -1.31
C GLU A 30 14.27 -8.11 -0.52
N VAL A 31 14.07 -8.72 0.66
CA VAL A 31 12.92 -8.43 1.52
C VAL A 31 12.91 -6.97 1.96
N VAL A 32 14.07 -6.45 2.37
CA VAL A 32 14.19 -5.04 2.79
C VAL A 32 13.97 -4.11 1.59
N LEU A 33 14.55 -4.43 0.44
CA LEU A 33 14.42 -3.60 -0.77
C LEU A 33 12.98 -3.55 -1.27
N GLU A 34 12.26 -4.68 -1.27
CA GLU A 34 10.83 -4.73 -1.60
C GLU A 34 10.00 -3.88 -0.63
N ALA A 35 10.28 -3.99 0.67
CA ALA A 35 9.58 -3.20 1.68
C ALA A 35 9.79 -1.70 1.48
N VAL A 36 11.03 -1.28 1.21
CA VAL A 36 11.37 0.13 0.92
C VAL A 36 10.68 0.61 -0.35
N LYS A 37 10.71 -0.18 -1.44
CA LYS A 37 10.01 0.16 -2.69
C LYS A 37 8.51 0.36 -2.47
N ARG A 38 7.90 -0.54 -1.70
CA ARG A 38 6.47 -0.47 -1.37
C ARG A 38 6.14 0.78 -0.56
N GLU A 39 6.99 1.13 0.41
CA GLU A 39 6.77 2.30 1.25
C GLU A 39 6.94 3.60 0.46
N VAL A 40 7.95 3.70 -0.40
CA VAL A 40 8.12 4.85 -1.31
C VAL A 40 6.91 5.00 -2.22
N ALA A 41 6.47 3.92 -2.86
CA ALA A 41 5.28 3.96 -3.72
C ALA A 41 4.02 4.40 -2.94
N ARG A 42 3.87 3.94 -1.71
CA ARG A 42 2.75 4.33 -0.83
C ARG A 42 2.82 5.82 -0.48
N SER A 43 3.98 6.32 -0.06
CA SER A 43 4.18 7.74 0.24
C SER A 43 3.87 8.60 -0.98
N THR A 44 4.42 8.25 -2.15
CA THR A 44 4.18 8.97 -3.40
C THR A 44 2.69 8.98 -3.76
N PHE A 45 1.99 7.86 -3.59
CA PHE A 45 0.55 7.80 -3.81
C PHE A 45 -0.22 8.72 -2.85
N GLN A 46 0.16 8.76 -1.57
CA GLN A 46 -0.47 9.65 -0.58
C GLN A 46 -0.21 11.12 -0.88
N ASP A 47 1.00 11.48 -1.32
CA ASP A 47 1.35 12.83 -1.73
C ASP A 47 0.53 13.26 -2.95
N GLN A 48 0.40 12.38 -3.93
CA GLN A 48 -0.45 12.63 -5.12
C GLN A 48 -1.92 12.78 -4.75
N LEU A 49 -2.42 11.93 -3.85
CA LEU A 49 -3.80 11.98 -3.38
C LEU A 49 -4.09 13.30 -2.65
N THR A 50 -3.19 13.72 -1.77
CA THR A 50 -3.32 14.98 -1.02
C THR A 50 -3.27 16.20 -1.92
N ASN A 51 -2.41 16.18 -2.95
CA ASN A 51 -2.27 17.28 -3.90
C ASN A 51 -3.35 17.29 -5.00
N ARG A 52 -4.23 16.28 -5.05
CA ARG A 52 -5.27 16.21 -6.06
C ARG A 52 -6.35 17.23 -5.75
N GLN A 53 -6.72 18.05 -6.74
CA GLN A 53 -7.88 18.92 -6.63
C GLN A 53 -9.13 18.09 -6.34
N SER A 54 -9.90 18.51 -5.34
CA SER A 54 -11.18 17.90 -5.01
C SER A 54 -12.09 17.97 -6.23
N VAL A 55 -12.52 16.81 -6.72
CA VAL A 55 -13.49 16.74 -7.82
C VAL A 55 -14.87 16.89 -7.18
N VAL A 56 -15.55 17.98 -7.51
CA VAL A 56 -16.96 18.16 -7.15
C VAL A 56 -17.78 17.23 -8.04
N LEU A 57 -18.16 16.09 -7.50
CA LEU A 57 -19.16 15.23 -8.12
C LEU A 57 -20.48 16.01 -8.02
N GLY A 58 -21.04 16.45 -9.15
CA GLY A 58 -22.29 17.23 -9.22
C GLY A 58 -23.53 16.51 -8.65
N VAL A 59 -23.34 15.32 -8.10
CA VAL A 59 -24.29 14.49 -7.35
C VAL A 59 -23.56 13.93 -6.14
N SER A 60 -24.29 13.69 -5.04
CA SER A 60 -23.67 13.14 -3.85
C SER A 60 -23.11 11.74 -4.12
N ALA A 61 -21.91 11.45 -3.60
CA ALA A 61 -21.31 10.12 -3.72
C ALA A 61 -22.21 9.03 -3.07
N ALA A 62 -22.96 9.39 -2.03
CA ALA A 62 -23.92 8.50 -1.39
C ALA A 62 -25.05 8.10 -2.35
N SER A 63 -25.61 9.06 -3.08
CA SER A 63 -26.68 8.81 -4.07
C SER A 63 -26.20 7.88 -5.20
N LEU A 64 -24.96 8.05 -5.66
CA LEU A 64 -24.36 7.15 -6.67
C LEU A 64 -24.18 5.72 -6.14
N LEU A 65 -23.68 5.57 -4.90
CA LEU A 65 -23.51 4.26 -4.28
C LEU A 65 -24.85 3.56 -4.01
N GLU A 66 -25.88 4.30 -3.64
CA GLU A 66 -27.23 3.77 -3.44
C GLU A 66 -27.85 3.30 -4.76
N GLU A 67 -27.66 4.06 -5.84
CA GLU A 67 -28.15 3.69 -7.17
C GLU A 67 -27.52 2.37 -7.66
N GLU A 68 -26.20 2.25 -7.59
CA GLU A 68 -25.47 1.03 -7.95
C GLU A 68 -25.90 -0.18 -7.10
N ARG A 69 -26.14 0.03 -5.80
CA ARG A 69 -26.62 -1.04 -4.90
C ARG A 69 -28.04 -1.48 -5.25
N ARG A 70 -28.92 -0.54 -5.64
CA ARG A 70 -30.27 -0.85 -6.10
C ARG A 70 -30.25 -1.66 -7.39
N GLN A 71 -29.47 -1.23 -8.38
CA GLN A 71 -29.35 -1.92 -9.67
C GLN A 71 -28.84 -3.36 -9.50
N ARG A 72 -27.78 -3.57 -8.71
CA ARG A 72 -27.27 -4.92 -8.40
C ARG A 72 -28.32 -5.82 -7.73
N SER A 73 -29.13 -5.24 -6.84
CA SER A 73 -30.19 -5.98 -6.15
C SER A 73 -31.34 -6.37 -7.08
N GLN A 74 -31.53 -5.63 -8.18
CA GLN A 74 -32.54 -5.93 -9.20
C GLN A 74 -32.03 -6.94 -10.23
N GLU A 75 -30.73 -6.98 -10.55
CA GLU A 75 -30.13 -7.99 -11.43
C GLU A 75 -30.05 -9.39 -10.82
N THR A 76 -30.09 -9.50 -9.49
CA THR A 76 -30.00 -10.78 -8.77
C THR A 76 -31.39 -11.37 -8.45
N ARG A 77 -32.47 -10.86 -9.07
CA ARG A 77 -33.85 -11.34 -8.93
C ARG A 77 -34.36 -11.91 -10.24
#